data_AF-N1ZQ22-F1
#
_entry.id   AF-N1ZQ22-F1
#
_cell.length_a   1.000
_cell.length_b   1.000
_cell.length_c   1.000
_cell.angle_alpha   90.00
_cell.angle_beta   90.00
_cell.angle_gamma   90.00
#
_symmetry.space_group_name_H-M   'P 1'
#
loop_
_entity.id
_entity.type
_entity.pdbx_description
1 polymer ?
#
loop_
_entity_poly.entity_id
_entity_poly.type
_entity_poly.pdbx_seq_one_letter_code
_entity_poly.pdbx_strand_id
1 'polypeptide(L)' 'MWEKFNKTKKMIELSQETSDMITSNVENWKSYLNTASQFYKYSFDDQIMIHAQRPDCTACAVIPIWNKKMLR' A
#
# COMPACT_ATOMS: atom_id res chain seq x y z
N MET A 1 12.10 1.66 21.41
CA MET A 1 12.71 0.55 20.63
C MET A 1 11.70 -0.57 20.38
N TRP A 2 11.03 -1.05 21.43
CA TRP A 2 9.96 -2.07 21.34
C TRP A 2 8.76 -1.70 20.46
N GLU A 3 8.25 -0.46 20.54
CA GLU A 3 7.11 -0.02 19.71
C GLU A 3 7.42 -0.02 18.21
N LYS A 4 8.64 0.41 17.84
CA LYS A 4 9.09 0.40 16.44
C LYS A 4 9.17 -1.03 15.91
N PHE A 5 9.70 -1.95 16.70
CA PHE A 5 9.73 -3.37 16.37
C PHE A 5 8.32 -3.94 16.14
N ASN A 6 7.37 -3.66 17.02
CA ASN A 6 5.98 -4.10 16.87
C ASN A 6 5.32 -3.54 15.61
N LYS A 7 5.57 -2.27 15.28
CA LYS A 7 5.08 -1.65 14.05
C LYS A 7 5.63 -2.35 12.80
N THR A 8 6.94 -2.61 12.78
CA THR A 8 7.57 -3.31 11.66
C THR A 8 7.01 -4.73 11.51
N LYS A 9 6.85 -5.47 12.61
CA LYS A 9 6.26 -6.82 12.60
C LYS A 9 4.85 -6.80 11.99
N LYS A 10 3.99 -5.89 12.45
CA LYS A 10 2.60 -5.75 11.96
C LYS A 10 2.55 -5.40 10.47
N MET A 11 3.50 -4.60 9.99
CA MET A 11 3.58 -4.26 8.56
C MET A 11 3.94 -5.47 7.70
N ILE A 12 4.88 -6.31 8.16
CA ILE A 12 5.27 -7.54 7.47
C ILE A 12 4.10 -8.53 7.44
N GLU A 13 3.42 -8.73 8.57
CA GLU A 13 2.24 -9.60 8.66
C GLU A 13 1.14 -9.14 7.70
N LEU A 14 0.79 -7.85 7.70
CA LEU A 14 -0.21 -7.29 6.79
C LEU A 14 0.18 -7.47 5.32
N SER A 15 1.45 -7.25 4.97
CA SER A 15 1.92 -7.44 3.59
C SER A 15 1.78 -8.90 3.13
N GLN A 16 2.07 -9.85 4.01
CA GLN A 16 1.94 -11.28 3.69
C GLN A 16 0.47 -11.67 3.51
N GLU A 17 -0.39 -11.32 4.47
CA GLU A 17 -1.84 -11.61 4.42
C GLU A 17 -2.47 -10.99 3.16
N THR A 18 -2.06 -9.77 2.81
CA THR A 18 -2.54 -9.10 1.61
C THR A 18 -2.07 -9.85 0.36
N SER A 19 -0.80 -10.26 0.28
CA SER A 19 -0.28 -11.05 -0.85
C SER A 19 -1.07 -12.34 -1.07
N ASP A 20 -1.35 -13.07 0.01
CA ASP A 20 -2.13 -14.30 -0.03
C ASP A 20 -3.58 -14.03 -0.47
N MET A 21 -4.19 -12.94 0.02
CA MET A 21 -5.53 -12.52 -0.38
C MET A 21 -5.60 -12.12 -1.86
N ILE A 22 -4.65 -11.33 -2.36
CA ILE A 22 -4.63 -10.85 -3.74
C ILE A 22 -4.48 -12.03 -4.71
N THR A 23 -3.69 -13.04 -4.34
CA THR A 23 -3.43 -14.22 -5.18
C THR A 23 -4.49 -15.32 -5.04
N SER A 24 -5.39 -15.22 -4.06
CA SER A 24 -6.40 -16.26 -3.79
C SER A 24 -7.44 -16.44 -4.90
N ASN A 25 -7.73 -15.41 -5.69
CA ASN A 25 -8.66 -15.48 -6.81
C ASN A 25 -8.48 -14.34 -7.81
N VAL A 26 -9.10 -14.49 -8.99
CA VAL A 26 -8.99 -13.55 -10.12
C VAL A 26 -9.58 -12.18 -9.79
N GLU A 27 -10.65 -12.10 -9.00
CA GLU A 27 -11.30 -10.83 -8.68
C GLU A 27 -10.42 -9.98 -7.76
N ASN A 28 -9.82 -10.61 -6.75
CA ASN A 28 -8.85 -9.95 -5.88
C ASN A 28 -7.61 -9.51 -6.66
N TRP A 29 -7.12 -10.35 -7.58
CA TRP A 29 -6.01 -9.98 -8.46
C TRP A 29 -6.33 -8.75 -9.31
N LYS A 30 -7.52 -8.70 -9.94
CA LYS A 30 -7.96 -7.53 -10.71
C LYS A 30 -8.08 -6.28 -9.85
N SER A 31 -8.64 -6.41 -8.65
CA SER A 31 -8.76 -5.31 -7.70
C SER A 31 -7.38 -4.72 -7.36
N TYR A 32 -6.39 -5.58 -7.10
CA TYR A 32 -5.01 -5.14 -6.89
C TYR A 32 -4.41 -4.47 -8.13
N LEU A 33 -4.63 -5.00 -9.33
CA LEU A 33 -4.14 -4.38 -10.56
C LEU A 33 -4.69 -2.96 -10.77
N ASN A 34 -5.92 -2.67 -10.31
CA ASN A 34 -6.47 -1.31 -10.32
C ASN A 34 -5.66 -0.37 -9.42
N THR A 35 -5.19 -0.84 -8.25
CA THR A 35 -4.29 -0.06 -7.39
C THR A 35 -2.89 0.04 -8.00
N ALA A 36 -2.30 -1.08 -8.41
CA ALA A 36 -0.95 -1.14 -8.98
C ALA A 36 -0.78 -0.23 -10.20
N SER A 37 -1.79 -0.16 -11.07
CA SER A 37 -1.78 0.72 -12.25
C SER A 37 -1.78 2.21 -11.89
N GLN A 38 -2.51 2.63 -10.84
CA GLN A 38 -2.49 4.02 -10.35
C GLN A 38 -1.15 4.38 -9.72
N PHE A 39 -0.50 3.43 -9.05
CA PHE A 39 0.75 3.61 -8.33
C PHE A 39 1.96 3.02 -9.06
N TYR A 40 1.97 3.00 -10.39
CA TYR A 40 3.02 2.33 -11.21
C TYR A 40 4.46 2.81 -10.94
N LYS A 41 4.66 3.99 -10.35
CA LYS A 41 5.99 4.52 -9.97
C LYS A 41 6.46 4.07 -8.59
N TYR A 42 5.57 3.48 -7.79
CA TYR A 42 5.88 2.95 -6.47
C TYR A 42 6.46 1.53 -6.58
N SER A 43 7.24 1.14 -5.58
CA SER A 43 7.72 -0.23 -5.46
C SER A 43 6.56 -1.21 -5.27
N PHE A 44 6.78 -2.49 -5.53
CA PHE A 44 5.77 -3.54 -5.30
C PHE A 44 5.31 -3.56 -3.83
N ASP A 45 6.26 -3.47 -2.89
CA ASP A 45 5.96 -3.46 -1.45
C ASP A 45 5.05 -2.28 -1.07
N ASP A 46 5.33 -1.09 -1.62
CA ASP A 46 4.48 0.09 -1.40
C ASP A 46 3.09 -0.08 -2.05
N GLN A 47 3.01 -0.66 -3.25
CA GLN A 47 1.74 -0.92 -3.93
C GLN A 47 0.86 -1.88 -3.13
N ILE A 48 1.44 -2.96 -2.59
CA ILE A 48 0.74 -3.89 -1.70
C ILE A 48 0.25 -3.16 -0.45
N MET A 49 1.10 -2.37 0.19
CA MET A 49 0.73 -1.67 1.42
C MET A 49 -0.35 -0.62 1.20
N ILE A 50 -0.30 0.11 0.07
CA ILE A 50 -1.36 1.05 -0.33
C ILE A 50 -2.66 0.28 -0.56
N HIS A 51 -2.63 -0.84 -1.30
CA HIS A 51 -3.81 -1.68 -1.53
C HIS A 51 -4.41 -2.22 -0.23
N ALA A 52 -3.57 -2.71 0.69
CA ALA A 52 -3.97 -3.27 1.97
C ALA A 52 -4.65 -2.24 2.89
N GLN A 53 -4.11 -1.01 2.91
CA GLN A 53 -4.57 0.02 3.85
C GLN A 53 -5.71 0.87 3.28
N ARG A 54 -5.68 1.16 1.98
CA ARG A 54 -6.63 2.05 1.32
C ARG A 54 -6.68 1.79 -0.21
N PRO A 55 -7.43 0.77 -0.67
CA PRO A 55 -7.46 0.40 -2.09
C PRO A 55 -8.11 1.47 -2.99
N ASP A 56 -8.92 2.38 -2.44
CA ASP A 56 -9.52 3.55 -3.09
C ASP A 56 -8.58 4.77 -3.14
N CYS A 57 -7.33 4.63 -2.70
CA CYS A 57 -6.37 5.73 -2.69
C CYS A 57 -6.07 6.21 -4.11
N THR A 58 -6.18 7.52 -4.34
CA THR A 58 -5.85 8.15 -5.64
C THR A 58 -4.50 8.87 -5.63
N ALA A 59 -3.92 9.10 -4.44
CA ALA A 59 -2.62 9.72 -4.27
C ALA A 59 -2.00 9.35 -2.92
N CYS A 60 -0.75 8.91 -2.96
CA CYS A 60 0.11 8.71 -1.81
C CYS A 60 1.35 9.57 -2.02
N ALA A 61 1.84 10.23 -0.98
CA ALA A 61 3.05 11.03 -1.02
C ALA A 61 3.52 11.37 0.40
N VAL A 62 4.79 11.75 0.54
CA VAL A 62 5.32 12.28 1.80
C VAL A 62 4.75 13.65 2.14
N ILE A 63 4.66 14.00 3.43
CA ILE A 63 4.12 15.27 3.93
C ILE A 63 4.69 16.50 3.20
N PRO A 64 6.02 16.61 2.93
CA PRO A 64 6.55 17.76 2.20
C PRO A 64 5.95 17.96 0.80
N ILE A 65 5.55 16.89 0.11
CA ILE A 65 4.91 16.99 -1.21
C ILE A 65 3.49 17.55 -1.05
N TRP A 66 2.74 17.09 -0.05
CA TRP A 66 1.42 17.60 0.26
C TRP A 66 1.47 19.11 0.58
N ASN A 67 2.34 19.50 1.51
CA ASN A 67 2.46 20.89 1.94
C ASN A 67 2.93 21.83 0.82
N LYS A 68 3.90 21.40 -0.01
CA LYS A 68 4.56 22.29 -0.99
C LYS A 68 3.93 22.27 -2.37
N LYS A 69 3.42 21.12 -2.83
CA LYS A 69 2.88 20.97 -4.20
C LYS A 69 1.36 20.93 -4.24
N MET A 70 0.74 20.30 -3.24
CA MET A 70 -0.72 20.17 -3.19
C MET A 70 -1.39 21.25 -2.34
N LEU A 71 -0.61 22.05 -1.60
CA LEU A 71 -1.05 23.13 -0.71
C LEU A 71 -2.06 22.63 0.34
N ARG A 72 -1.79 21.46 0.91
CA ARG A 72 -2.60 20.79 1.94
C ARG A 72 -1.77 20.48 3.17
#